data_AF-A0A836XIG3-F1
#
_entry.id   AF-A0A836XIG3-F1
#
_cell.length_a   1.000
_cell.length_b   1.000
_cell.length_c   1.000
_cell.angle_alpha   90.00
_cell.angle_beta   90.00
_cell.angle_gamma   90.00
#
_symmetry.space_group_name_H-M   'P 1'
#
loop_
_entity.id
_entity.type
_entity.pdbx_description
1 polymer ?
#
loop_
_entity_poly.entity_id
_entity_poly.type
_entity_poly.pdbx_seq_one_letter_code
_entity_poly.pdbx_strand_id
1 'polypeptide(L)'
;MEAIQLEIGLDLVSYVNTQEEENLIESIRQMRRDIETRHRFLMPPIRVCDNGSLPPRGYRLFIHEEPVALGELGSEDSASTLSTFLAETISNHRNAF
;
A
#
# COMPACT_ATOMS: atom_id res chain seq x y z
N MET A 1 -17.15 -5.12 1.26
CA MET A 1 -16.03 -4.28 1.73
C MET A 1 -14.76 -5.07 1.59
N GLU A 2 -13.66 -4.43 1.22
CA GLU A 2 -12.37 -5.09 1.05
C GLU A 2 -11.60 -5.15 2.38
N ALA A 3 -10.83 -6.22 2.56
CA ALA A 3 -10.09 -6.44 3.80
C ALA A 3 -8.93 -5.45 3.97
N ILE A 4 -8.31 -5.02 2.87
CA ILE A 4 -7.25 -4.00 2.88
C ILE A 4 -7.55 -2.92 1.84
N GLN A 5 -7.50 -1.66 2.27
CA GLN A 5 -7.65 -0.49 1.40
C GLN A 5 -6.49 0.48 1.62
N LEU A 6 -5.85 0.89 0.53
CA LEU A 6 -4.82 1.92 0.48
C LEU A 6 -5.41 3.15 -0.20
N GLU A 7 -5.49 4.25 0.54
CA GLU A 7 -5.76 5.57 0.01
C GLU A 7 -4.44 6.28 -0.28
N ILE A 8 -4.36 6.95 -1.43
CA ILE A 8 -3.18 7.70 -1.86
C ILE A 8 -3.56 9.13 -2.26
N GLY A 9 -2.66 10.07 -2.00
CA GLY A 9 -2.77 11.44 -2.48
C GLY A 9 -2.62 11.56 -4.00
N LEU A 10 -3.01 12.72 -4.53
CA LEU A 10 -3.10 12.97 -5.97
C LEU A 10 -1.75 12.80 -6.70
N ASP A 11 -0.61 13.17 -6.11
CA ASP A 11 0.70 13.02 -6.77
C ASP A 11 1.09 11.54 -6.89
N LEU A 12 0.72 10.72 -5.90
CA LEU A 12 1.01 9.29 -5.90
C LEU A 12 0.16 8.50 -6.90
N VAL A 13 -0.93 9.07 -7.43
CA VAL A 13 -1.72 8.45 -8.50
C VAL A 13 -0.85 8.17 -9.73
N SER A 14 0.17 9.01 -9.97
CA SER A 14 1.16 8.78 -11.02
C SER A 14 1.92 7.45 -10.86
N TYR A 15 2.11 6.97 -9.63
CA TYR A 15 2.79 5.70 -9.35
C TYR A 15 1.93 4.49 -9.71
N VAL A 16 0.61 4.65 -9.81
CA VAL A 16 -0.32 3.60 -10.25
C VAL A 16 -0.49 3.62 -11.77
N ASN A 17 -0.51 4.81 -12.36
CA ASN A 17 -0.83 5.00 -13.79
C ASN A 17 0.40 4.97 -14.72
N THR A 18 1.60 4.75 -14.18
CA THR A 18 2.82 4.60 -14.98
C THR A 18 2.92 3.19 -15.59
N GLN A 19 3.34 3.11 -16.86
CA GLN A 19 3.64 1.82 -17.53
C GLN A 19 5.05 1.31 -17.18
N GLU A 20 5.76 1.98 -16.28
CA GLU A 20 7.07 1.56 -15.81
C GLU A 20 7.00 0.24 -15.03
N GLU A 21 8.08 -0.55 -15.13
CA GLU A 21 8.23 -1.81 -14.41
C GLU A 21 8.23 -1.62 -12.88
N GLU A 22 8.58 -0.42 -12.40
CA GLU A 22 8.60 -0.06 -10.97
C GLU A 22 7.33 0.69 -10.52
N ASN A 23 6.17 0.39 -11.11
CA ASN A 23 4.91 0.97 -10.65
C ASN A 23 4.46 0.40 -9.28
N LEU A 24 3.56 1.12 -8.61
CA LEU A 24 3.03 0.74 -7.29
C LEU A 24 2.27 -0.58 -7.31
N ILE A 25 1.57 -0.88 -8.42
CA ILE A 25 0.79 -2.12 -8.56
C ILE A 25 1.70 -3.34 -8.60
N GLU A 26 2.79 -3.28 -9.37
CA GLU A 26 3.81 -4.33 -9.43
C GLU A 26 4.54 -4.46 -8.09
N SER A 27 4.89 -3.35 -7.45
CA SER A 27 5.51 -3.36 -6.11
C SER A 27 4.60 -4.04 -5.07
N ILE A 28 3.30 -3.73 -5.06
CA ILE A 28 2.31 -4.41 -4.20
C ILE A 28 2.19 -5.88 -4.57
N ARG A 29 2.19 -6.25 -5.87
CA ARG A 29 2.12 -7.65 -6.29
C ARG A 29 3.30 -8.47 -5.79
N GLN A 30 4.52 -7.94 -5.89
CA GLN A 30 5.73 -8.59 -5.36
C GLN A 30 5.67 -8.71 -3.85
N MET A 31 5.35 -7.61 -3.16
CA MET A 31 5.15 -7.58 -1.71
C MET A 31 4.18 -8.67 -1.23
N ARG A 32 3.03 -8.82 -1.91
CA ARG A 32 2.03 -9.86 -1.58
C ARG A 32 2.63 -11.26 -1.65
N ARG A 33 3.33 -11.58 -2.75
CA ARG A 33 3.98 -12.90 -2.93
C ARG A 33 5.03 -13.17 -1.85
N ASP A 34 5.82 -12.16 -1.51
CA ASP A 34 6.85 -12.27 -0.49
C ASP A 34 6.25 -12.54 0.89
N ILE A 35 5.18 -11.84 1.26
CA ILE A 35 4.51 -12.04 2.54
C ILE A 35 3.81 -13.41 2.58
N GLU A 36 3.14 -13.81 1.51
CA GLU A 36 2.51 -15.14 1.41
C GLU A 36 3.54 -16.26 1.59
N THR A 37 4.69 -16.14 0.93
CA THR A 37 5.78 -17.11 1.01
C THR A 37 6.42 -17.15 2.40
N ARG A 38 6.66 -15.98 2.99
CA ARG A 38 7.35 -15.84 4.28
C ARG A 38 6.48 -16.24 5.47
N HIS A 39 5.19 -15.91 5.43
CA HIS A 39 4.28 -16.08 6.56
C HIS A 39 3.30 -17.24 6.41
N ARG A 40 3.30 -17.94 5.25
CA ARG A 40 2.42 -19.09 4.94
C ARG A 40 0.93 -18.78 5.14
N PHE A 41 0.52 -17.56 4.76
CA PHE A 41 -0.85 -17.08 4.83
C PHE A 41 -1.23 -16.46 3.47
N LEU A 42 -2.50 -16.52 3.08
CA LEU A 42 -2.99 -15.94 1.83
C LEU A 42 -3.29 -14.46 2.00
N MET A 43 -2.51 -13.58 1.37
CA MET A 43 -2.69 -12.15 1.53
C MET A 43 -3.95 -11.67 0.78
N PRO A 44 -4.91 -11.01 1.45
CA PRO A 44 -6.08 -10.45 0.78
C PRO A 44 -5.69 -9.42 -0.29
N PRO A 45 -6.56 -9.17 -1.27
CA PRO A 45 -6.33 -8.11 -2.24
C PRO A 45 -6.28 -6.74 -1.56
N ILE A 46 -5.37 -5.89 -2.03
CA ILE A 46 -5.25 -4.49 -1.60
C ILE A 46 -5.93 -3.64 -2.65
N ARG A 47 -6.98 -2.92 -2.26
CA ARG A 47 -7.57 -1.90 -3.13
C ARG A 47 -6.82 -0.60 -2.99
N VAL A 48 -6.46 0.00 -4.12
CA VAL A 48 -5.86 1.34 -4.15
C VAL A 48 -6.93 2.33 -4.60
N CYS A 49 -7.08 3.45 -3.90
CA CYS A 49 -8.00 4.53 -4.23
C CYS A 49 -7.28 5.87 -4.08
N ASP A 50 -7.54 6.80 -5.00
CA ASP A 50 -7.12 8.19 -4.78
C ASP A 50 -8.01 8.84 -3.71
N ASN A 51 -7.41 9.69 -2.89
CA ASN A 51 -8.12 10.50 -1.90
C ASN A 51 -7.60 11.93 -1.96
N GLY A 52 -8.38 12.81 -2.58
CA GLY A 52 -8.09 14.24 -2.69
C GLY A 52 -8.08 15.01 -1.37
N SER A 53 -8.48 14.37 -0.25
CA SER A 53 -8.38 14.96 1.09
C SER A 53 -7.03 14.71 1.77
N LEU A 54 -6.20 13.81 1.22
CA LEU A 54 -4.84 13.58 1.70
C LEU A 54 -3.88 14.63 1.14
N PRO A 55 -2.73 14.88 1.81
CA PRO A 55 -1.62 15.59 1.19
C PRO A 55 -1.26 14.98 -0.17
N PRO A 56 -0.67 15.75 -1.11
CA PRO A 56 -0.37 15.25 -2.47
C PRO A 56 0.43 13.94 -2.46
N ARG A 57 1.41 13.83 -1.56
CA ARG A 57 2.23 12.63 -1.34
C ARG A 57 1.80 11.79 -0.12
N GLY A 58 0.61 12.07 0.42
CA GLY A 58 0.04 11.39 1.57
C GLY A 58 -0.47 9.98 1.22
N TYR A 59 -0.48 9.09 2.19
CA TYR A 59 -1.09 7.77 2.07
C TYR A 59 -1.78 7.37 3.37
N ARG A 60 -2.80 6.51 3.27
CA ARG A 60 -3.49 5.93 4.42
C ARG A 60 -3.84 4.47 4.14
N LEU A 61 -3.51 3.59 5.07
CA LEU A 61 -3.82 2.17 4.99
C LEU A 61 -4.93 1.82 5.97
N PHE A 62 -5.92 1.07 5.48
CA PHE A 62 -7.00 0.50 6.24
C PHE A 62 -6.92 -1.02 6.21
N ILE A 63 -7.17 -1.64 7.35
CA ILE A 63 -7.41 -3.07 7.49
C ILE A 63 -8.77 -3.23 8.17
N HIS A 64 -9.71 -3.95 7.55
CA HIS A 64 -11.06 -4.12 8.09
C HIS A 64 -11.73 -2.81 8.56
N GLU A 65 -11.65 -1.76 7.73
CA GLU A 65 -12.19 -0.41 8.00
C GLU A 65 -11.44 0.40 9.08
N GLU A 66 -10.48 -0.20 9.77
CA GLU A 66 -9.66 0.48 10.77
C GLU A 66 -8.43 1.11 10.10
N PRO A 67 -8.20 2.44 10.27
CA PRO A 67 -6.98 3.06 9.79
C PRO A 67 -5.78 2.61 10.62
N VAL A 68 -4.91 1.80 10.02
CA VAL A 68 -3.74 1.21 10.70
C VAL A 68 -2.43 1.95 10.41
N ALA A 69 -2.39 2.75 9.34
CA ALA A 69 -1.27 3.64 9.04
C ALA A 69 -1.72 4.89 8.29
N LEU A 70 -1.02 6.00 8.56
CA LEU A 70 -1.17 7.28 7.90
C LEU A 70 0.21 7.93 7.84
N GLY A 71 0.60 8.43 6.68
CA GLY A 71 1.88 9.10 6.50
C GLY A 71 1.95 9.87 5.21
N GLU A 72 3.11 10.43 4.94
CA GLU A 72 3.43 11.12 3.71
C GLU A 72 4.80 10.68 3.24
N LEU A 73 4.94 10.47 1.94
CA LEU A 73 6.21 10.13 1.30
C LEU A 73 7.04 11.40 1.08
N GLY A 74 8.32 11.35 1.42
CA GLY A 74 9.30 12.38 1.06
C GLY A 74 9.42 12.52 -0.46
N SER A 75 9.95 13.64 -0.93
CA SER A 75 10.08 13.93 -2.36
C SER A 75 10.95 12.93 -3.13
N GLU A 76 11.90 12.29 -2.45
CA GLU A 76 12.81 11.29 -3.02
C GLU A 76 12.27 9.85 -2.95
N ASP A 77 11.18 9.63 -2.21
CA ASP A 77 10.59 8.31 -2.04
C ASP A 77 9.85 7.87 -3.29
N SER A 78 10.00 6.59 -3.65
CA SER A 78 9.39 5.97 -4.82
C SER A 78 8.28 4.98 -4.42
N ALA A 79 7.66 4.35 -5.43
CA ALA A 79 6.62 3.35 -5.24
C ALA A 79 7.10 2.13 -4.43
N SER A 80 8.37 1.74 -4.57
CA SER A 80 8.96 0.62 -3.84
C SER A 80 9.11 0.94 -2.34
N THR A 81 9.48 2.17 -2.00
CA THR A 81 9.50 2.67 -0.62
C THR A 81 8.12 2.55 0.02
N LEU A 82 7.07 3.01 -0.67
CA LEU A 82 5.70 2.87 -0.17
C LEU A 82 5.33 1.40 0.05
N SER A 83 5.59 0.53 -0.93
CA SER A 83 5.27 -0.90 -0.80
C SER A 83 5.98 -1.55 0.39
N THR A 84 7.20 -1.13 0.72
CA THR A 84 7.95 -1.64 1.87
C THR A 84 7.27 -1.23 3.19
N PHE A 85 6.85 0.04 3.32
CA PHE A 85 6.10 0.50 4.50
C PHE A 85 4.77 -0.24 4.67
N LEU A 86 4.07 -0.51 3.57
CA LEU A 86 2.85 -1.31 3.61
C LEU A 86 3.14 -2.74 4.08
N ALA A 87 4.21 -3.35 3.59
CA ALA A 87 4.62 -4.69 3.97
C ALA A 87 4.86 -4.82 5.49
N GLU A 88 5.62 -3.87 6.03
CA GLU A 88 5.92 -3.79 7.47
C GLU A 88 4.65 -3.60 8.30
N THR A 89 3.79 -2.66 7.89
CA THR A 89 2.54 -2.36 8.60
C THR A 89 1.60 -3.55 8.62
N ILE A 90 1.40 -4.22 7.47
CA ILE A 90 0.53 -5.39 7.34
C ILE A 90 1.10 -6.58 8.14
N SER A 91 2.42 -6.76 8.12
CA SER A 91 3.09 -7.83 8.88
C SER A 91 2.96 -7.65 10.40
N ASN A 92 2.96 -6.40 10.87
CA ASN A 92 2.70 -6.05 12.27
C ASN A 92 1.24 -6.31 12.67
N HIS A 93 0.29 -6.10 11.75
CA HIS A 93 -1.14 -6.31 11.97
C HIS A 93 -1.62 -7.71 11.57
N ARG A 94 -0.73 -8.70 11.43
CA ARG A 94 -1.12 -10.03 10.90
C ARG A 94 -2.26 -10.71 11.67
N ASN A 95 -2.38 -10.44 12.97
CA ASN A 95 -3.40 -11.05 13.83
C ASN A 95 -4.81 -10.47 13.59
N ALA A 96 -4.91 -9.42 12.77
CA ALA A 96 -6.17 -8.79 12.38
C ALA A 96 -6.81 -9.46 11.15
N PHE A 97 -6.15 -10.44 10.52
CA PHE A 97 -6.61 -11.18 9.34
C PHE A 97 -7.03 -12.62 9.67
#